data_AF-A0A5B6WLA3-F1
#
_entry.id   AF-A0A5B6WLA3-F1
#
_cell.length_a   1.000
_cell.length_b   1.000
_cell.length_c   1.000
_cell.angle_alpha   90.00
_cell.angle_beta   90.00
_cell.angle_gamma   90.00
#
_symmetry.space_group_name_H-M   'P 1'
#
loop_
_entity.id
_entity.type
_entity.pdbx_description
1 polymer ?
#
loop_
_entity_poly.entity_id
_entity_poly.type
_entity_poly.pdbx_seq_one_letter_code
_entity_poly.pdbx_strand_id
1 'polypeptide(L)'
;MEGIGHSNMILGRAGRYGSKYPMGEVTCLGAEDLPFLHSSLKSASLTLQEDFIENAKLSQNYFFTNCEEILKVAAIVDELPLSLQDKYLFCTSPVDMTDEISSQGLTQFAENNAKKCLVRLKEIFSPGSLQVPKTHFALKELESIHKVLELYVWLSFRLDESFPDHELASSQKAICSMLIEEYLERLGFQNPTSRTWIGRGKS
;
A
#
# COMPACT_ATOMS: atom_id res chain seq x y z
N MET A 1 -6.96 24.36 12.79
CA MET A 1 -6.73 22.95 13.18
C MET A 1 -7.08 22.11 11.98
N GLU A 2 -6.11 21.85 11.10
CA GLU A 2 -6.15 20.87 10.01
C GLU A 2 -4.75 20.89 9.37
N GLY A 3 -4.17 19.72 9.06
CA GLY A 3 -3.05 19.64 8.10
C GLY A 3 -1.69 19.06 8.54
N ILE A 4 -1.56 18.30 9.64
CA ILE A 4 -0.24 17.74 10.05
C ILE A 4 -0.04 16.26 9.61
N GLY A 5 -1.05 15.60 9.05
CA GLY A 5 -0.99 14.16 8.76
C GLY A 5 -0.05 13.71 7.64
N HIS A 6 0.27 14.57 6.67
CA HIS A 6 1.06 14.17 5.49
C HIS A 6 2.58 14.38 5.63
N SER A 7 3.01 15.20 6.59
CA SER A 7 4.42 15.61 6.72
C SER A 7 5.34 14.51 7.26
N ASN A 8 4.81 13.56 8.03
CA ASN A 8 5.61 12.50 8.65
C ASN A 8 6.03 11.38 7.68
N MET A 9 5.39 11.24 6.52
CA MET A 9 5.67 10.14 5.60
C MET A 9 6.91 10.39 4.70
N ILE A 10 7.37 11.64 4.59
CA ILE A 10 8.56 12.01 3.81
C ILE A 10 9.83 12.03 4.68
N LEU A 11 9.68 12.16 6.00
CA LEU A 11 10.80 12.33 6.94
C LEU A 11 11.63 11.05 7.18
N GLY A 12 11.04 9.87 6.98
CA GLY A 12 11.67 8.56 7.25
C GLY A 12 12.52 7.98 6.12
N ARG A 13 12.77 8.72 5.02
CA ARG A 13 13.55 8.21 3.87
C ARG A 13 15.02 8.65 3.83
N ALA A 14 15.46 9.52 4.74
CA ALA A 14 16.86 9.91 4.88
C ALA A 14 17.61 8.96 5.84
N GLY A 15 18.79 8.46 5.43
CA GLY A 15 19.65 7.64 6.29
C GLY A 15 19.41 6.12 6.25
N ARG A 16 19.28 5.50 5.07
CA ARG A 16 19.30 4.03 4.94
C ARG A 16 20.72 3.49 5.19
N TYR A 17 20.83 2.47 6.03
CA TYR A 17 22.09 1.76 6.32
C TYR A 17 22.71 1.22 5.01
N GLY A 18 23.94 1.63 4.70
CA GLY A 18 24.64 1.28 3.46
C GLY A 18 24.49 2.27 2.29
N SER A 19 23.80 3.40 2.47
CA SER A 19 23.77 4.46 1.44
C SER A 19 25.00 5.37 1.48
N LYS A 20 25.27 6.09 0.38
CA LYS A 20 26.36 7.09 0.27
C LYS A 20 26.25 8.24 1.27
N TYR A 21 25.10 8.40 1.94
CA TYR A 21 24.81 9.43 2.94
C TYR A 21 24.37 8.76 4.26
N PRO A 22 25.32 8.31 5.10
CA PRO A 22 25.01 7.59 6.34
C PRO A 22 24.40 8.48 7.42
N MET A 23 24.53 9.80 7.29
CA MET A 23 23.91 10.78 8.18
C MET A 23 22.66 11.35 7.49
N GLY A 24 21.49 11.05 8.02
CA GLY A 24 20.23 11.65 7.57
C GLY A 24 20.09 13.07 8.12
N GLU A 25 20.01 14.06 7.25
CA GLU A 25 19.65 15.42 7.63
C GLU A 25 18.14 15.63 7.44
N VAL A 26 17.50 16.27 8.42
CA VAL A 26 16.09 16.60 8.37
C VAL A 26 15.94 18.10 8.52
N THR A 27 15.18 18.71 7.61
CA THR A 27 14.79 20.12 7.68
C THR A 27 13.30 20.25 7.38
N CYS A 28 12.71 21.35 7.84
CA CYS A 28 11.34 21.74 7.50
C CYS A 28 11.34 22.67 6.28
N LEU A 29 10.20 22.78 5.58
CA LEU A 29 10.00 23.73 4.47
C LEU A 29 9.91 25.20 4.97
N GLY A 30 9.39 25.41 6.20
CA GLY A 30 9.43 26.67 6.93
C GLY A 30 10.43 26.62 8.07
N ALA A 31 11.13 27.72 8.34
CA ALA A 31 12.11 27.82 9.45
C ALA A 31 11.42 27.84 10.83
N GLU A 32 10.14 28.22 10.85
CA GLU A 32 9.26 28.31 12.01
C GLU A 32 8.89 26.94 12.61
N ASP A 33 8.96 25.86 11.82
CA ASP A 33 8.57 24.51 12.23
C ASP A 33 9.72 23.68 12.84
N LEU A 34 10.96 24.17 12.67
CA LEU A 34 12.19 23.53 13.16
C LEU A 34 12.20 23.26 14.68
N PRO A 35 11.68 24.16 15.54
CA PRO A 35 11.63 23.92 16.99
C PRO A 35 10.68 22.78 17.40
N PHE A 36 9.55 22.61 16.70
CA PHE A 36 8.56 21.56 16.97
C PHE A 36 9.05 20.17 16.56
N LEU A 37 9.82 20.11 15.47
CA LEU A 37 10.51 18.90 15.04
C LEU A 37 11.53 18.42 16.10
N HIS A 38 12.28 19.37 16.67
CA HIS A 38 13.34 19.08 17.63
C HIS A 38 12.82 18.68 19.03
N SER A 39 11.63 19.16 19.43
CA SER A 39 10.99 18.74 20.70
C SER A 39 10.42 17.32 20.61
N SER A 40 9.86 16.95 19.46
CA SER A 40 9.18 15.66 19.28
C SER A 40 10.16 14.47 19.23
N LEU A 41 11.38 14.70 18.74
CA LEU A 41 12.44 13.69 18.68
C LEU A 41 13.06 13.34 20.04
N LYS A 42 12.87 14.16 21.08
CA LYS A 42 13.54 14.01 22.39
C LYS A 42 12.79 13.18 23.43
N SER A 43 11.50 12.86 23.25
CA SER A 43 10.66 12.31 24.32
C SER A 43 10.40 10.80 24.26
N ALA A 44 11.23 10.01 23.58
CA ALA A 44 11.07 8.55 23.54
C ALA A 44 11.76 7.89 24.75
N SER A 45 10.98 7.38 25.71
CA SER A 45 11.46 6.36 26.65
C SER A 45 10.41 5.27 26.86
N LEU A 46 10.83 4.04 26.52
CA LEU A 46 10.12 2.77 26.59
C LEU A 46 10.42 2.09 27.92
N THR A 47 9.46 2.03 28.84
CA THR A 47 9.43 1.03 29.93
C THR A 47 8.01 0.90 30.44
N LEU A 48 7.49 -0.34 30.46
CA LEU A 48 6.28 -0.88 31.10
C LEU A 48 5.44 -1.69 30.09
N GLN A 49 5.95 -2.86 29.71
CA GLN A 49 5.29 -3.78 28.77
C GLN A 49 4.52 -4.92 29.45
N GLU A 50 4.64 -5.14 30.77
CA GLU A 50 4.12 -6.37 31.38
C GLU A 50 2.81 -6.17 32.18
N ASP A 51 2.55 -4.99 32.75
CA ASP A 51 1.29 -4.73 33.51
C ASP A 51 0.13 -4.19 32.65
N PHE A 52 0.38 -3.86 31.38
CA PHE A 52 -0.55 -3.08 30.56
C PHE A 52 -1.59 -3.92 29.82
N ILE A 53 -1.32 -5.22 29.63
CA ILE A 53 -2.26 -6.14 28.95
C ILE A 53 -3.43 -6.50 29.86
N GLU A 54 -3.21 -6.62 31.18
CA GLU A 54 -4.27 -6.96 32.14
C GLU A 54 -5.22 -5.79 32.46
N ASN A 55 -4.74 -4.54 32.35
CA ASN A 55 -5.51 -3.33 32.65
C ASN A 55 -6.11 -2.64 31.42
N ALA A 56 -6.24 -3.36 30.30
CA ALA A 56 -6.70 -2.85 29.00
C ALA A 56 -8.19 -2.43 28.96
N LYS A 57 -8.61 -1.54 29.85
CA LYS A 57 -9.57 -0.49 29.51
C LYS A 57 -8.78 0.71 28.99
N LEU A 58 -8.43 0.58 27.70
CA LEU A 58 -8.05 1.64 26.76
C LEU A 58 -7.66 2.98 27.41
N SER A 59 -6.35 3.17 27.60
CA SER A 59 -5.81 4.52 27.80
C SER A 59 -6.14 5.38 26.57
N GLN A 60 -6.48 6.66 26.78
CA GLN A 60 -6.86 7.66 25.76
C GLN A 60 -5.85 7.91 24.62
N ASN A 61 -4.74 7.17 24.54
CA ASN A 61 -3.70 7.32 23.52
C ASN A 61 -3.58 6.13 22.55
N TYR A 62 -4.44 5.10 22.68
CA TYR A 62 -4.62 4.08 21.65
C TYR A 62 -5.78 4.50 20.74
N PHE A 63 -5.46 5.04 19.56
CA PHE A 63 -6.46 5.22 18.52
C PHE A 63 -6.85 3.84 17.98
N PHE A 64 -8.15 3.56 17.88
CA PHE A 64 -8.62 2.41 17.11
C PHE A 64 -8.01 2.52 15.71
N THR A 65 -7.25 1.49 15.30
CA THR A 65 -6.85 1.34 13.90
C THR A 65 -8.11 1.36 13.06
N ASN A 66 -8.07 1.98 11.88
CA ASN A 66 -9.19 2.14 10.95
C ASN A 66 -9.89 0.79 10.67
N CYS A 67 -10.85 0.39 11.53
CA CYS A 67 -11.56 -0.87 11.40
C CYS A 67 -12.53 -0.86 10.22
N GLU A 68 -12.71 0.27 9.55
CA GLU A 68 -13.66 0.41 8.45
C GLU A 68 -13.37 -0.56 7.29
N GLU A 69 -12.10 -0.71 6.90
CA GLU A 69 -11.72 -1.65 5.84
C GLU A 69 -11.93 -3.11 6.26
N ILE A 70 -11.56 -3.45 7.50
CA ILE A 70 -11.78 -4.78 8.08
C ILE A 70 -13.28 -5.11 8.09
N LEU A 71 -14.13 -4.15 8.51
CA LEU A 71 -15.57 -4.32 8.54
C LEU A 71 -16.18 -4.47 7.14
N LYS A 72 -15.67 -3.76 6.14
CA LYS A 72 -16.09 -3.91 4.74
C LYS A 72 -15.78 -5.32 4.21
N VAL A 73 -14.59 -5.84 4.50
CA VAL A 73 -14.24 -7.22 4.13
C VAL A 73 -15.08 -8.22 4.92
N ALA A 74 -15.24 -8.02 6.22
CA ALA A 74 -16.06 -8.87 7.09
C ALA A 74 -17.48 -9.00 6.56
N ALA A 75 -18.11 -7.90 6.15
CA ALA A 75 -19.45 -7.91 5.57
C ALA A 75 -19.58 -8.78 4.30
N ILE A 76 -18.49 -8.93 3.52
CA ILE A 76 -18.48 -9.79 2.33
C ILE A 76 -18.30 -11.25 2.72
N VAL A 77 -17.33 -11.55 3.59
CA VAL A 77 -16.97 -12.93 3.91
C VAL A 77 -17.91 -13.58 4.92
N ASP A 78 -18.71 -12.81 5.65
CA ASP A 78 -19.58 -13.37 6.69
C ASP A 78 -20.69 -14.26 6.12
N GLU A 79 -21.21 -13.89 4.95
CA GLU A 79 -22.23 -14.63 4.19
C GLU A 79 -21.68 -15.91 3.52
N LEU A 80 -20.36 -16.07 3.48
CA LEU A 80 -19.71 -17.21 2.81
C LEU A 80 -19.49 -18.36 3.79
N PRO A 81 -19.61 -19.63 3.34
CA PRO A 81 -19.35 -20.83 4.15
C PRO A 81 -17.85 -21.10 4.34
N LEU A 82 -17.11 -20.07 4.77
CA LEU A 82 -15.68 -20.12 5.09
C LEU A 82 -15.47 -20.53 6.55
N SER A 83 -14.30 -21.13 6.83
CA SER A 83 -13.90 -21.35 8.22
C SER A 83 -13.65 -20.01 8.93
N LEU A 84 -13.76 -19.98 10.26
CA LEU A 84 -13.47 -18.75 11.01
C LEU A 84 -12.02 -18.27 10.78
N GLN A 85 -11.09 -19.21 10.61
CA GLN A 85 -9.69 -18.91 10.29
C GLN A 85 -9.57 -18.24 8.93
N ASP A 86 -10.24 -18.75 7.89
CA ASP A 86 -10.21 -18.14 6.55
C ASP A 86 -10.88 -16.76 6.56
N LYS A 87 -12.03 -16.61 7.24
CA LYS A 87 -12.69 -15.31 7.41
C LYS A 87 -11.73 -14.29 8.03
N TYR A 88 -11.03 -14.67 9.10
CA TYR A 88 -10.02 -13.81 9.73
C TYR A 88 -8.87 -13.46 8.78
N LEU A 89 -8.38 -14.42 7.98
CA LEU A 89 -7.33 -14.18 6.99
C LEU A 89 -7.77 -13.18 5.92
N PHE A 90 -8.98 -13.30 5.37
CA PHE A 90 -9.49 -12.33 4.41
C PHE A 90 -9.64 -10.95 5.04
N CYS A 91 -10.22 -10.85 6.25
CA CYS A 91 -10.39 -9.59 6.97
C CYS A 91 -9.07 -8.87 7.31
N THR A 92 -7.96 -9.60 7.39
CA THR A 92 -6.63 -9.06 7.67
C THR A 92 -5.76 -8.92 6.43
N SER A 93 -6.27 -9.29 5.26
CA SER A 93 -5.55 -9.20 3.99
C SER A 93 -5.40 -7.74 3.53
N PRO A 94 -4.29 -7.38 2.85
CA PRO A 94 -4.06 -6.04 2.36
C PRO A 94 -4.90 -5.81 1.09
N VAL A 95 -6.09 -5.25 1.25
CA VAL A 95 -7.02 -4.98 0.15
C VAL A 95 -7.62 -3.60 0.27
N ASP A 96 -7.59 -2.86 -0.84
CA ASP A 96 -8.24 -1.57 -0.97
C ASP A 96 -9.71 -1.76 -1.39
N MET A 97 -10.61 -1.67 -0.41
CA MET A 97 -12.05 -1.84 -0.65
C MET A 97 -12.71 -0.63 -1.32
N THR A 98 -11.98 0.45 -1.58
CA THR A 98 -12.48 1.60 -2.35
C THR A 98 -12.23 1.45 -3.86
N ASP A 99 -11.33 0.54 -4.23
CA ASP A 99 -11.04 0.18 -5.61
C ASP A 99 -11.97 -0.96 -6.09
N GLU A 100 -12.74 -0.71 -7.14
CA GLU A 100 -13.77 -1.64 -7.64
C GLU A 100 -13.16 -2.98 -8.11
N ILE A 101 -12.03 -2.93 -8.80
CA ILE A 101 -11.35 -4.14 -9.30
C ILE A 101 -10.77 -4.94 -8.14
N SER A 102 -10.15 -4.28 -7.14
CA SER A 102 -9.58 -4.93 -5.95
C SER A 102 -10.65 -5.59 -5.09
N SER A 103 -11.74 -4.87 -4.78
CA SER A 103 -12.86 -5.39 -4.01
C SER A 103 -13.58 -6.56 -4.72
N GLN A 104 -13.72 -6.48 -6.04
CA GLN A 104 -14.24 -7.59 -6.84
C GLN A 104 -13.29 -8.81 -6.82
N GLY A 105 -11.98 -8.57 -6.94
CA GLY A 105 -10.96 -9.61 -6.85
C GLY A 105 -11.01 -10.37 -5.52
N LEU A 106 -11.10 -9.64 -4.40
CA LEU A 106 -11.28 -10.24 -3.07
C LEU A 106 -12.54 -11.09 -2.98
N THR A 107 -13.67 -10.56 -3.45
CA THR A 107 -14.95 -11.28 -3.42
C THR A 107 -14.85 -12.60 -4.18
N GLN A 108 -14.27 -12.58 -5.40
CA GLN A 108 -14.09 -13.79 -6.20
C GLN A 108 -13.15 -14.81 -5.54
N PHE A 109 -12.05 -14.36 -4.93
CA PHE A 109 -11.13 -15.25 -4.21
C PHE A 109 -11.81 -15.89 -3.00
N ALA A 110 -12.56 -15.11 -2.22
CA ALA A 110 -13.29 -15.61 -1.07
C ALA A 110 -14.38 -16.62 -1.46
N GLU A 111 -15.18 -16.32 -2.50
CA GLU A 111 -16.22 -17.22 -3.02
C GLU A 111 -15.64 -18.55 -3.54
N ASN A 112 -14.52 -18.49 -4.27
CA ASN A 112 -13.90 -19.69 -4.82
C ASN A 112 -13.26 -20.54 -3.71
N ASN A 113 -12.64 -19.90 -2.71
CA ASN A 113 -12.13 -20.59 -1.54
C ASN A 113 -13.25 -21.24 -0.71
N ALA A 114 -14.41 -20.56 -0.58
CA ALA A 114 -15.57 -21.07 0.14
C ALA A 114 -16.16 -22.34 -0.50
N LYS A 115 -16.04 -22.47 -1.84
CA LYS A 115 -16.43 -23.68 -2.58
C LYS A 115 -15.42 -24.83 -2.42
N LYS A 116 -14.35 -24.64 -1.63
CA LYS A 116 -13.20 -25.56 -1.51
C LYS A 116 -12.60 -25.91 -2.87
N CYS A 117 -12.62 -24.96 -3.80
CA CYS A 117 -12.03 -25.09 -5.12
C CYS A 117 -10.67 -24.39 -5.15
N LEU A 118 -9.76 -24.89 -5.98
CA LEU A 118 -8.51 -24.18 -6.25
C LEU A 118 -8.82 -22.81 -6.86
N VAL A 119 -8.33 -21.76 -6.22
CA VAL A 119 -8.43 -20.39 -6.71
C VAL A 119 -7.31 -20.18 -7.72
N ARG A 120 -7.57 -20.53 -8.98
CA ARG A 120 -6.56 -20.42 -10.05
C ARG A 120 -6.53 -19.01 -10.67
N LEU A 121 -5.34 -18.53 -11.00
CA LEU A 121 -5.18 -17.30 -11.76
C LEU A 121 -5.22 -17.56 -13.26
N LYS A 122 -5.71 -16.58 -14.00
CA LYS A 122 -5.54 -16.51 -15.45
C LYS A 122 -4.28 -15.72 -15.76
N GLU A 123 -3.57 -16.16 -16.78
CA GLU A 123 -2.49 -15.38 -17.36
C GLU A 123 -3.09 -14.22 -18.17
N ILE A 124 -2.85 -12.99 -17.72
CA ILE A 124 -3.35 -11.75 -18.31
C ILE A 124 -2.32 -11.10 -19.23
N PHE A 125 -1.03 -11.37 -19.03
CA PHE A 125 0.05 -10.85 -19.88
C PHE A 125 0.62 -11.96 -20.75
N SER A 126 0.30 -11.92 -22.04
CA SER A 126 0.98 -12.73 -23.05
C SER A 126 2.08 -11.90 -23.73
N PRO A 127 3.10 -12.53 -24.34
CA PRO A 127 4.16 -11.82 -25.05
C PRO A 127 3.67 -10.78 -26.07
N GLY A 128 2.50 -10.99 -26.68
CA GLY A 128 1.88 -10.04 -27.62
C GLY A 128 1.03 -8.93 -26.99
N SER A 129 0.67 -9.03 -25.70
CA SER A 129 -0.17 -8.03 -24.99
C SER A 129 0.62 -7.15 -24.02
N LEU A 130 1.92 -7.40 -23.84
CA LEU A 130 2.83 -6.58 -23.04
C LEU A 130 2.99 -5.18 -23.67
N GLN A 131 2.20 -4.22 -23.22
CA GLN A 131 2.23 -2.84 -23.68
C GLN A 131 2.14 -1.89 -22.49
N VAL A 132 2.98 -0.86 -22.50
CA VAL A 132 2.91 0.24 -21.53
C VAL A 132 1.57 0.96 -21.70
N PRO A 133 0.84 1.28 -20.61
CA PRO A 133 -0.37 2.07 -20.69
C PRO A 133 -0.16 3.36 -21.48
N LYS A 134 -1.18 3.80 -22.22
CA LYS A 134 -1.13 5.07 -22.98
C LYS A 134 -1.93 6.19 -22.32
N THR A 135 -2.88 5.82 -21.46
CA THR A 135 -3.81 6.74 -20.81
C THR A 135 -3.75 6.55 -19.31
N HIS A 136 -4.09 7.60 -18.55
CA HIS A 136 -4.16 7.52 -17.09
C HIS A 136 -5.21 6.51 -16.62
N PHE A 137 -6.31 6.35 -17.38
CA PHE A 137 -7.31 5.31 -17.09
C PHE A 137 -6.71 3.90 -17.19
N ALA A 138 -5.98 3.60 -18.26
CA ALA A 138 -5.33 2.30 -18.44
C ALA A 138 -4.22 2.07 -17.40
N LEU A 139 -3.52 3.13 -16.96
CA LEU A 139 -2.59 3.04 -15.83
C LEU A 139 -3.33 2.66 -14.55
N LYS A 140 -4.43 3.33 -14.22
CA LYS A 140 -5.22 3.05 -13.01
C LYS A 140 -5.73 1.61 -13.01
N GLU A 141 -6.23 1.12 -14.14
CA GLU A 141 -6.66 -0.27 -14.28
C GLU A 141 -5.49 -1.25 -14.02
N LEU A 142 -4.30 -0.96 -14.54
CA LEU A 142 -3.10 -1.75 -14.32
C LEU A 142 -2.64 -1.73 -12.84
N GLU A 143 -2.75 -0.59 -12.16
CA GLU A 143 -2.48 -0.46 -10.73
C GLU A 143 -3.46 -1.30 -9.90
N SER A 144 -4.75 -1.28 -10.25
CA SER A 144 -5.76 -2.11 -9.59
C SER A 144 -5.50 -3.61 -9.81
N ILE A 145 -5.11 -4.01 -11.02
CA ILE A 145 -4.67 -5.39 -11.30
C ILE A 145 -3.45 -5.76 -10.45
N HIS A 146 -2.46 -4.87 -10.33
CA HIS A 146 -1.31 -5.09 -9.45
C HIS A 146 -1.74 -5.34 -8.00
N LYS A 147 -2.69 -4.55 -7.47
CA LYS A 147 -3.24 -4.74 -6.11
C LYS A 147 -3.89 -6.12 -5.95
N VAL A 148 -4.68 -6.57 -6.94
CA VAL A 148 -5.30 -7.92 -6.91
C VAL A 148 -4.25 -9.02 -6.92
N LEU A 149 -3.17 -8.87 -7.71
CA LEU A 149 -2.07 -9.84 -7.74
C LEU A 149 -1.30 -9.87 -6.42
N GLU A 150 -1.10 -8.71 -5.78
CA GLU A 150 -0.51 -8.63 -4.45
C GLU A 150 -1.35 -9.33 -3.38
N LEU A 151 -2.68 -9.13 -3.42
CA LEU A 151 -3.62 -9.85 -2.57
C LEU A 151 -3.52 -11.37 -2.78
N TYR A 152 -3.46 -11.83 -4.03
CA TYR A 152 -3.30 -13.26 -4.33
C TYR A 152 -2.00 -13.81 -3.76
N VAL A 153 -0.87 -13.11 -3.97
CA VAL A 153 0.43 -13.50 -3.40
C VAL A 153 0.34 -13.60 -1.88
N TRP A 154 -0.28 -12.64 -1.21
CA TRP A 154 -0.44 -12.65 0.24
C TRP A 154 -1.25 -13.84 0.75
N LEU A 155 -2.34 -14.20 0.05
CA LEU A 155 -3.19 -15.35 0.37
C LEU A 155 -2.47 -16.67 0.10
N SER A 156 -1.72 -16.78 -0.99
CA SER A 156 -0.97 -18.00 -1.35
C SER A 156 0.08 -18.42 -0.33
N PHE A 157 0.64 -17.48 0.45
CA PHE A 157 1.56 -17.81 1.54
C PHE A 157 0.88 -18.44 2.77
N ARG A 158 -0.45 -18.32 2.89
CA ARG A 158 -1.22 -18.72 4.08
C ARG A 158 -2.24 -19.82 3.79
N LEU A 159 -2.68 -19.90 2.54
CA LEU A 159 -3.67 -20.84 2.01
C LEU A 159 -3.09 -21.54 0.77
N ASP A 160 -1.89 -22.10 0.89
CA ASP A 160 -1.11 -22.69 -0.21
C ASP A 160 -1.87 -23.79 -0.98
N GLU A 161 -2.61 -24.64 -0.27
CA GLU A 161 -3.46 -25.68 -0.85
C GLU A 161 -4.60 -25.09 -1.73
N SER A 162 -5.16 -23.94 -1.36
CA SER A 162 -6.25 -23.30 -2.11
C SER A 162 -5.76 -22.33 -3.19
N PHE A 163 -4.55 -21.77 -3.05
CA PHE A 163 -4.00 -20.72 -3.90
C PHE A 163 -2.65 -21.15 -4.51
N PRO A 164 -2.65 -22.09 -5.47
CA PRO A 164 -1.42 -22.74 -5.93
C PRO A 164 -0.58 -21.90 -6.89
N ASP A 165 -1.15 -20.87 -7.53
CA ASP A 165 -0.49 -20.15 -8.63
C ASP A 165 0.41 -19.00 -8.12
N HIS A 166 1.17 -19.22 -7.04
CA HIS A 166 2.04 -18.22 -6.40
C HIS A 166 3.06 -17.60 -7.38
N GLU A 167 3.79 -18.45 -8.11
CA GLU A 167 4.83 -18.01 -9.05
C GLU A 167 4.24 -17.19 -10.21
N LEU A 168 3.07 -17.60 -10.70
CA LEU A 168 2.34 -16.88 -11.75
C LEU A 168 1.84 -15.52 -11.24
N ALA A 169 1.32 -15.44 -10.02
CA ALA A 169 0.91 -14.19 -9.42
C ALA A 169 2.10 -13.22 -9.28
N SER A 170 3.23 -13.74 -8.78
CA SER A 170 4.46 -12.98 -8.58
C SER A 170 5.06 -12.46 -9.89
N SER A 171 5.12 -13.31 -10.92
CA SER A 171 5.64 -12.90 -12.24
C SER A 171 4.77 -11.83 -12.89
N GLN A 172 3.45 -12.00 -12.86
CA GLN A 172 2.51 -11.01 -13.41
C GLN A 172 2.53 -9.69 -12.63
N LYS A 173 2.70 -9.76 -11.30
CA LYS A 173 2.87 -8.56 -10.46
C LYS A 173 4.15 -7.79 -10.83
N ALA A 174 5.24 -8.49 -11.08
CA ALA A 174 6.49 -7.88 -11.53
C ALA A 174 6.33 -7.20 -12.91
N ILE A 175 5.59 -7.84 -13.82
CA ILE A 175 5.25 -7.26 -15.13
C ILE A 175 4.44 -5.96 -14.95
N CYS A 176 3.39 -5.96 -14.10
CA CYS A 176 2.65 -4.75 -13.79
C CYS A 176 3.56 -3.64 -13.28
N SER A 177 4.44 -3.96 -12.32
CA SER A 177 5.35 -3.00 -11.70
C SER A 177 6.24 -2.33 -12.76
N MET A 178 6.87 -3.13 -13.63
CA MET A 178 7.70 -2.64 -14.73
C MET A 178 6.92 -1.73 -15.70
N LEU A 179 5.69 -2.10 -16.07
CA LEU A 179 4.87 -1.32 -17.00
C LEU A 179 4.37 0.00 -16.39
N ILE A 180 4.05 -0.01 -15.08
CA ILE A 180 3.69 1.19 -14.31
C ILE A 180 4.89 2.14 -14.23
N GLU A 181 6.05 1.62 -13.85
CA GLU A 181 7.30 2.39 -13.74
C GLU A 181 7.66 3.08 -15.06
N GLU A 182 7.68 2.33 -16.16
CA GLU A 182 7.96 2.85 -17.50
C GLU A 182 6.96 3.96 -17.93
N TYR A 183 5.69 3.84 -17.57
CA TYR A 183 4.71 4.90 -17.84
C TYR A 183 4.99 6.17 -17.04
N LEU A 184 5.30 6.02 -15.74
CA LEU A 184 5.60 7.14 -14.85
C LEU A 184 6.90 7.85 -15.24
N GLU A 185 7.92 7.13 -15.68
CA GLU A 185 9.15 7.71 -16.21
C GLU A 185 8.88 8.59 -17.43
N ARG A 186 8.09 8.11 -18.39
CA ARG A 186 7.69 8.90 -19.58
C ARG A 186 6.97 10.19 -19.20
N LEU A 187 6.06 10.13 -18.22
CA LEU A 187 5.39 11.33 -17.71
C LEU A 187 6.38 12.30 -17.04
N GLY A 188 7.33 11.78 -16.26
CA GLY A 188 8.39 12.58 -15.63
C GLY A 188 9.26 13.32 -16.65
N PHE A 189 9.61 12.68 -17.77
CA PHE A 189 10.39 13.29 -18.86
C PHE A 189 9.61 14.29 -19.71
N GLN A 190 8.27 14.22 -19.74
CA GLN A 190 7.42 15.22 -20.42
C GLN A 190 7.20 16.49 -19.59
N ASN A 191 7.59 16.48 -18.31
CA ASN A 191 7.44 17.61 -17.40
C ASN A 191 8.78 18.32 -17.03
N PRO A 192 9.71 18.62 -17.97
CA PRO A 192 10.82 19.49 -17.66
C PRO A 192 10.30 20.92 -17.61
N THR A 193 9.83 21.32 -16.43
CA THR A 193 9.65 22.71 -15.98
C THR A 193 9.92 23.77 -17.05
N SER A 194 8.84 24.27 -17.65
CA SER A 194 8.72 25.63 -18.15
C SER A 194 8.89 26.62 -16.99
N ARG A 195 10.12 26.73 -16.45
CA ARG A 195 10.54 27.89 -15.67
C ARG A 195 11.48 28.71 -16.54
N THR A 196 10.89 29.37 -17.53
CA THR A 196 11.52 30.51 -18.20
C THR A 196 11.70 31.59 -17.14
N TRP A 197 12.93 31.71 -16.62
CA TRP A 197 13.33 32.84 -15.82
C TRP A 197 13.24 34.09 -16.70
N ILE A 198 12.13 34.83 -16.60
CA ILE A 198 12.08 36.22 -17.10
C ILE A 198 12.96 37.03 -16.14
N GLY A 199 14.21 37.23 -16.53
CA GLY A 199 15.11 38.16 -15.88
C GLY A 199 14.50 39.55 -15.90
N ARG A 200 14.18 40.10 -14.72
CA ARG A 200 13.93 41.54 -14.59
C ARG A 200 15.26 42.26 -14.84
N GLY A 201 15.39 42.82 -16.04
CA GLY A 201 16.38 43.83 -16.35
C GLY A 201 16.18 45.04 -15.44
N LYS A 202 17.27 45.43 -14.78
CA LYS A 202 17.41 46.75 -14.17
C LYS A 202 17.46 47.79 -15.27
N SER A 203 16.67 48.85 -15.15
CA SER A 203 17.11 50.21 -15.48
C SER A 203 16.30 51.22 -14.70
#